data_AF-A0A812IM22-F1
#
_entry.id   AF-A0A812IM22-F1
#
_cell.length_a   1.000
_cell.length_b   1.000
_cell.length_c   1.000
_cell.angle_alpha   90.00
_cell.angle_beta   90.00
_cell.angle_gamma   90.00
#
_symmetry.space_group_name_H-M   'P 1'
#
loop_
_entity.id
_entity.type
_entity.pdbx_description
1 polymer ?
#
loop_
_entity_poly.entity_id
_entity_poly.type
_entity_poly.pdbx_seq_one_letter_code
_entity_poly.pdbx_strand_id
1 'polypeptide(L)'
;MAITFFWERARSIIDIVEADVAWKEAKVGYVAQVVAWYLVCQNIKFYLCPRKELKSDTEDETFAKFKSEMESVLDYMETTCSPSGRAGRGFGCVVATNSFTETRGPLLSAFTRFNQQVLESMAPHATPTFRALDVFEVGASMPRETIAGHGSQVLHLWVWTMIFGGWCPAEYQADSWMVSFQGVLCWAGNAEPSLCPRISYGNDWHCINSIPCVMKPVQAIETTPTPDKILVTFKVGMQDQTVSPAGVHVAGSFQDWDPAATKLLDSDQDGVHELTLALLPGFYEFKFINGDSWDNVEYVPLECQEAGSGHSNRFLSVESGSFGTTVHVCFAGCAPCAPQPQTTTMQPSTVTATSQIHGTTTSTQTIPEHHFVPVDGGVGRACRGSSNTDNRAEHYAVYSDANLSDCKARCELTRGCVGVEYSTDRCEVWNRSGGIQASINLTGFVCLGYVMRTMTTMTTTTTSLVLLEAFEEVDGGSGRACRGSNAGDNLASYYTVVPTPSLIACQEECLALALVCVGLEYSLGRCELWNRSEGIDTSIPLAGFTCLRRREVQSATPSRRHFWMANVNLSSRLCTEREPADVLFA
;
A
#
# COMPACT_ATOMS: atom_id res chain seq x y z
N MET A 1 9.04 21.60 26.97
CA MET A 1 9.61 20.27 26.73
C MET A 1 10.83 20.28 27.60
N ALA A 2 10.68 19.72 28.78
CA ALA A 2 11.84 19.41 29.59
C ALA A 2 12.28 18.01 29.16
N ILE A 3 13.49 17.91 28.61
CA ILE A 3 14.03 16.63 28.19
C ILE A 3 14.79 16.04 29.38
N THR A 4 14.33 14.89 29.87
CA THR A 4 15.10 14.04 30.78
C THR A 4 15.38 12.72 30.11
N PHE A 5 16.61 12.23 30.30
CA PHE A 5 17.05 10.93 29.79
C PHE A 5 16.84 9.79 30.80
N PHE A 6 16.55 10.10 32.07
CA PHE A 6 16.44 9.13 33.15
C PHE A 6 15.25 9.44 34.07
N TRP A 7 14.71 8.41 34.71
CA TRP A 7 13.53 8.53 35.58
C TRP A 7 13.82 9.39 36.82
N GLU A 8 15.02 9.31 37.38
CA GLU A 8 15.43 10.08 38.59
C GLU A 8 15.14 11.60 38.51
N ARG A 9 15.13 12.18 37.30
CA ARG A 9 14.86 13.62 37.08
C ARG A 9 13.45 13.93 36.62
N ALA A 10 12.65 12.92 36.25
CA ALA A 10 11.27 13.12 35.79
C ALA A 10 10.41 13.81 36.85
N ARG A 11 10.63 13.48 38.12
CA ARG A 11 9.98 14.15 39.25
C ARG A 11 10.21 15.66 39.27
N SER A 12 11.45 16.12 39.07
CA SER A 12 11.77 17.55 39.10
C SER A 12 11.04 18.35 38.01
N ILE A 13 10.73 17.72 36.88
CA ILE A 13 9.97 18.34 35.79
C ILE A 13 8.53 18.57 36.24
N ILE A 14 7.92 17.58 36.89
CA ILE A 14 6.58 17.69 37.47
C ILE A 14 6.57 18.83 38.50
N ASP A 15 7.55 18.86 39.40
CA ASP A 15 7.64 19.90 40.44
C ASP A 15 7.72 21.32 39.85
N ILE A 16 8.50 21.50 38.77
CA ILE A 16 8.60 22.80 38.08
C ILE A 16 7.26 23.21 37.47
N VAL A 17 6.56 22.28 36.80
CA VAL A 17 5.25 22.57 36.19
C VAL A 17 4.20 22.86 37.25
N GLU A 18 4.17 22.10 38.34
CA GLU A 18 3.23 22.30 39.45
C GLU A 18 3.49 23.59 40.24
N ALA A 19 4.74 24.05 40.31
CA ALA A 19 5.11 25.31 40.95
C ALA A 19 4.88 26.56 40.08
N ASP A 20 4.58 26.41 38.79
CA ASP A 20 4.36 27.53 37.88
C ASP A 20 3.04 28.26 38.19
N VAL A 21 3.17 29.45 38.79
CA VAL A 21 2.05 30.31 39.16
C VAL A 21 1.46 31.09 37.99
N ALA A 22 2.23 31.34 36.93
CA ALA A 22 1.77 32.09 35.76
C ALA A 22 0.77 31.26 34.94
N TRP A 23 0.97 29.95 34.90
CA TRP A 23 0.13 29.00 34.14
C TRP A 23 -0.72 28.09 35.02
N LYS A 24 -1.00 28.50 36.27
CA LYS A 24 -1.71 27.66 37.26
C LYS A 24 -3.06 27.11 36.78
N GLU A 25 -3.77 27.84 35.92
CA GLU A 25 -5.08 27.46 35.38
C GLU A 25 -4.99 26.68 34.05
N ALA A 26 -3.80 26.58 33.45
CA ALA A 26 -3.61 25.85 32.21
C ALA A 26 -3.86 24.35 32.43
N LYS A 27 -4.53 23.71 31.46
CA LYS A 27 -4.65 22.25 31.40
C LYS A 27 -3.28 21.66 31.09
N VAL A 28 -2.86 20.68 31.87
CA VAL A 28 -1.57 20.01 31.70
C VAL A 28 -1.76 18.52 31.43
N GLY A 29 -0.81 17.95 30.71
CA GLY A 29 -0.69 16.51 30.52
C GLY A 29 0.78 16.11 30.61
N TYR A 30 1.05 14.94 31.16
CA TYR A 30 2.42 14.41 31.28
C TYR A 30 2.61 13.22 30.35
N VAL A 31 3.69 13.23 29.59
CA VAL A 31 4.10 12.10 28.74
C VAL A 31 5.53 11.73 29.12
N ALA A 32 5.73 10.49 29.54
CA ALA A 32 7.03 9.96 29.90
C ALA A 32 7.40 8.79 28.98
N GLN A 33 8.51 8.93 28.26
CA GLN A 33 9.09 7.86 27.43
C GLN A 33 10.57 7.74 27.77
N VAL A 34 10.89 6.94 28.78
CA VAL A 34 12.23 6.90 29.38
C VAL A 34 12.69 5.46 29.47
N VAL A 35 13.47 5.00 28.48
CA VAL A 35 14.07 3.66 28.44
C VAL A 35 15.44 3.70 27.76
N ALA A 36 15.52 4.31 26.56
CA ALA A 36 16.67 4.23 25.66
C ALA A 36 18.02 4.51 26.34
N TRP A 37 18.12 5.54 27.19
CA TRP A 37 19.42 5.95 27.73
C TRP A 37 20.01 5.02 28.79
N TYR A 38 19.20 4.22 29.50
CA TYR A 38 19.73 3.15 30.35
C TYR A 38 20.46 2.11 29.50
N LEU A 39 19.85 1.73 28.37
CA LEU A 39 20.42 0.76 27.41
C LEU A 39 21.59 1.34 26.62
N VAL A 40 21.53 2.59 26.19
CA VAL A 40 22.64 3.27 25.49
C VAL A 40 23.87 3.40 26.42
N CYS A 41 23.65 3.70 27.69
CA CYS A 41 24.72 3.77 28.69
C CYS A 41 25.29 2.40 29.04
N GLN A 42 24.45 1.38 29.24
CA GLN A 42 24.89 0.07 29.72
C GLN A 42 25.23 -0.92 28.60
N ASN A 43 24.45 -1.04 27.52
CA ASN A 43 24.74 -1.98 26.44
C ASN A 43 25.70 -1.41 25.41
N ILE A 44 25.47 -0.17 24.98
CA ILE A 44 26.29 0.49 23.94
C ILE A 44 27.54 1.12 24.54
N LYS A 45 27.58 1.33 25.87
CA LYS A 45 28.69 1.99 26.59
C LYS A 45 29.05 3.36 25.98
N PHE A 46 28.03 4.08 25.51
CA PHE A 46 28.20 5.33 24.76
C PHE A 46 29.08 6.32 25.52
N TYR A 47 30.03 6.95 24.82
CA TYR A 47 31.07 7.76 25.46
C TYR A 47 30.54 9.03 26.13
N LEU A 48 29.44 9.59 25.61
CA LEU A 48 28.74 10.75 26.20
C LEU A 48 27.65 10.36 27.20
N CYS A 49 27.59 9.11 27.66
CA CYS A 49 26.65 8.72 28.70
C CYS A 49 26.87 9.61 29.95
N PRO A 50 25.84 10.36 30.40
CA PRO A 50 25.97 11.27 31.53
C PRO A 50 26.03 10.54 32.88
N ARG A 51 25.49 9.32 32.97
CA ARG A 51 25.52 8.44 34.16
C ARG A 51 26.64 7.41 34.02
N LYS A 52 27.84 7.79 34.47
CA LYS A 52 29.06 6.98 34.30
C LYS A 52 28.95 5.61 34.98
N GLU A 53 28.22 5.53 36.08
CA GLU A 53 27.97 4.31 36.83
C GLU A 53 27.28 3.23 35.98
N LEU A 54 26.34 3.60 35.11
CA LEU A 54 25.63 2.67 34.22
C LEU A 54 26.58 2.02 33.19
N LYS A 55 27.73 2.66 32.90
CA LYS A 55 28.73 2.08 32.01
C LYS A 55 29.48 0.92 32.67
N SER A 56 29.61 0.90 33.98
CA SER A 56 30.25 -0.20 34.72
C SER A 56 29.26 -1.27 35.18
N ASP A 57 27.98 -0.94 35.27
CA ASP A 57 26.95 -1.87 35.70
C ASP A 57 26.75 -3.05 34.73
N THR A 58 26.33 -4.17 35.31
CA THR A 58 25.67 -5.29 34.61
C THR A 58 24.28 -4.89 34.13
N GLU A 59 23.70 -5.69 33.22
CA GLU A 59 22.33 -5.46 32.75
C GLU A 59 21.32 -5.54 33.91
N ASP A 60 21.47 -6.52 34.81
CA ASP A 60 20.59 -6.69 35.96
C ASP A 60 20.68 -5.54 36.96
N GLU A 61 21.88 -5.03 37.24
CA GLU A 61 22.07 -3.85 38.09
C GLU A 61 21.45 -2.60 37.48
N THR A 62 21.54 -2.45 36.15
CA THR A 62 20.91 -1.33 35.42
C THR A 62 19.39 -1.47 35.38
N PHE A 63 18.89 -2.68 35.16
CA PHE A 63 17.47 -2.99 35.18
C PHE A 63 16.85 -2.74 36.56
N ALA A 64 17.54 -3.11 37.63
CA ALA A 64 17.10 -2.84 39.00
C ALA A 64 17.00 -1.32 39.29
N LYS A 65 18.00 -0.54 38.85
CA LYS A 65 17.97 0.93 38.97
C LYS A 65 16.82 1.52 38.16
N PHE A 66 16.70 1.12 36.88
CA PHE A 66 15.61 1.53 36.00
C PHE A 66 14.24 1.29 36.64
N LYS A 67 13.99 0.07 37.11
CA LYS A 67 12.73 -0.32 37.73
C LYS A 67 12.44 0.51 38.98
N SER A 68 13.39 0.58 39.92
CA SER A 68 13.20 1.30 41.18
C SER A 68 12.99 2.81 40.97
N GLU A 69 13.74 3.41 40.05
CA GLU A 69 13.61 4.84 39.74
C GLU A 69 12.27 5.13 39.04
N MET A 70 11.84 4.26 38.12
CA MET A 70 10.55 4.37 37.45
C MET A 70 9.40 4.24 38.45
N GLU A 71 9.34 3.17 39.24
CA GLU A 71 8.27 2.94 40.22
C GLU A 71 8.13 4.10 41.21
N SER A 72 9.26 4.63 41.70
CA SER A 72 9.25 5.83 42.57
C SER A 72 8.64 7.06 41.90
N VAL A 73 8.77 7.22 40.58
CA VAL A 73 8.16 8.32 39.83
C VAL A 73 6.69 8.03 39.55
N LEU A 74 6.32 6.79 39.23
CA LEU A 74 4.93 6.39 39.02
C LEU A 74 4.08 6.63 40.27
N ASP A 75 4.58 6.23 41.44
CA ASP A 75 3.98 6.52 42.75
C ASP A 75 3.78 8.03 42.95
N TYR A 76 4.78 8.83 42.58
CA TYR A 76 4.70 10.29 42.68
C TYR A 76 3.66 10.88 41.72
N MET A 77 3.56 10.32 40.52
CA MET A 77 2.64 10.74 39.47
C MET A 77 1.18 10.44 39.82
N GLU A 78 0.88 9.42 40.63
CA GLU A 78 -0.49 9.05 40.98
C GLU A 78 -1.36 10.23 41.41
N THR A 79 -0.80 11.12 42.25
CA THR A 79 -1.55 12.27 42.77
C THR A 79 -1.90 13.26 41.67
N THR A 80 -0.93 13.68 40.83
CA THR A 80 -1.19 14.65 39.76
C THR A 80 -2.00 14.06 38.60
N CYS A 81 -1.85 12.76 38.34
CA CYS A 81 -2.53 12.02 37.28
C CYS A 81 -3.91 11.51 37.68
N SER A 82 -4.26 11.51 38.98
CA SER A 82 -5.60 11.18 39.47
C SER A 82 -6.67 12.12 38.89
N PRO A 83 -7.95 11.72 38.81
CA PRO A 83 -9.02 12.59 38.32
C PRO A 83 -9.16 13.93 39.05
N SER A 84 -8.71 13.99 40.32
CA SER A 84 -8.67 15.21 41.13
C SER A 84 -7.33 15.95 41.04
N GLY A 85 -6.30 15.36 40.44
CA GLY A 85 -4.99 15.97 40.19
C GLY A 85 -5.01 16.94 39.02
N ARG A 86 -3.99 17.82 38.93
CA ARG A 86 -3.95 18.86 37.90
C ARG A 86 -3.90 18.26 36.49
N ALA A 87 -3.05 17.27 36.27
CA ALA A 87 -2.98 16.58 34.98
C ALA A 87 -4.23 15.76 34.71
N GLY A 88 -4.77 15.03 35.69
CA GLY A 88 -5.99 14.23 35.47
C GLY A 88 -7.25 15.06 35.20
N ARG A 89 -7.36 16.30 35.73
CA ARG A 89 -8.39 17.27 35.32
C ARG A 89 -8.14 17.89 33.95
N GLY A 90 -6.89 17.88 33.49
CA GLY A 90 -6.47 18.34 32.18
C GLY A 90 -6.50 17.22 31.16
N PHE A 91 -5.32 16.79 30.74
CA PHE A 91 -5.09 15.86 29.64
C PHE A 91 -4.72 14.43 30.10
N GLY A 92 -4.47 14.26 31.40
CA GLY A 92 -4.01 13.04 32.03
C GLY A 92 -2.52 12.79 31.83
N CYS A 93 -2.10 11.57 32.10
CA CYS A 93 -0.72 11.13 32.03
C CYS A 93 -0.60 9.90 31.14
N VAL A 94 0.48 9.84 30.36
CA VAL A 94 0.84 8.69 29.54
C VAL A 94 2.28 8.28 29.83
N VAL A 95 2.49 7.00 30.10
CA VAL A 95 3.83 6.39 30.18
C VAL A 95 3.99 5.47 28.99
N ALA A 96 4.99 5.73 28.17
CA ALA A 96 5.21 5.07 26.91
C ALA A 96 6.47 4.19 26.95
N THR A 97 6.41 3.04 26.28
CA THR A 97 7.60 2.21 26.00
C THR A 97 8.53 2.90 24.99
N ASN A 98 9.74 2.37 24.81
CA ASN A 98 10.68 2.93 23.84
C ASN A 98 10.16 2.84 22.40
N SER A 99 10.65 3.71 21.51
CA SER A 99 10.44 3.55 20.07
C SER A 99 10.96 2.20 19.57
N PHE A 100 10.25 1.62 18.60
CA PHE A 100 10.62 0.36 17.96
C PHE A 100 11.99 0.47 17.28
N THR A 101 12.73 -0.63 17.31
CA THR A 101 14.01 -0.74 16.62
C THR A 101 14.19 -2.14 16.04
N GLU A 102 14.56 -2.22 14.76
CA GLU A 102 14.90 -3.46 14.04
C GLU A 102 16.27 -4.04 14.46
N THR A 103 16.58 -4.04 15.75
CA THR A 103 17.80 -4.65 16.29
C THR A 103 17.66 -6.15 16.42
N ARG A 104 18.78 -6.88 16.40
CA ARG A 104 18.83 -8.34 16.60
C ARG A 104 19.73 -8.69 17.78
N GLY A 105 19.57 -9.91 18.29
CA GLY A 105 20.46 -10.46 19.32
C GLY A 105 20.28 -9.82 20.70
N PRO A 106 21.34 -9.76 21.53
CA PRO A 106 21.24 -9.36 22.95
C PRO A 106 20.60 -7.99 23.19
N LEU A 107 20.82 -7.04 22.28
CA LEU A 107 20.26 -5.69 22.40
C LEU A 107 18.73 -5.69 22.25
N LEU A 108 18.18 -6.50 21.33
CA LEU A 108 16.73 -6.67 21.19
C LEU A 108 16.14 -7.27 22.47
N SER A 109 16.77 -8.31 23.02
CA SER A 109 16.33 -8.94 24.28
C SER A 109 16.29 -7.94 25.43
N ALA A 110 17.29 -7.06 25.53
CA ALA A 110 17.31 -6.00 26.54
C ALA A 110 16.20 -4.96 26.31
N PHE A 111 15.96 -4.51 25.07
CA PHE A 111 14.82 -3.62 24.76
C PHE A 111 13.48 -4.24 25.13
N THR A 112 13.23 -5.49 24.72
CA THR A 112 12.01 -6.22 25.05
C THR A 112 11.82 -6.31 26.57
N ARG A 113 12.87 -6.69 27.31
CA ARG A 113 12.84 -6.80 28.77
C ARG A 113 12.50 -5.47 29.45
N PHE A 114 13.15 -4.38 29.07
CA PHE A 114 12.91 -3.07 29.69
C PHE A 114 11.53 -2.50 29.32
N ASN A 115 11.10 -2.65 28.06
CA ASN A 115 9.77 -2.21 27.63
C ASN A 115 8.66 -3.01 28.32
N GLN A 116 8.82 -4.32 28.47
CA GLN A 116 7.89 -5.14 29.23
C GLN A 116 7.80 -4.65 30.68
N GLN A 117 8.93 -4.31 31.30
CA GLN A 117 8.94 -3.79 32.68
C GLN A 117 8.19 -2.46 32.81
N VAL A 118 8.21 -1.58 31.80
CA VAL A 118 7.38 -0.35 31.79
C VAL A 118 5.91 -0.71 31.92
N LEU A 119 5.42 -1.64 31.10
CA LEU A 119 4.02 -2.05 31.10
C LEU A 119 3.62 -2.73 32.41
N GLU A 120 4.49 -3.60 32.94
CA GLU A 120 4.27 -4.30 34.20
C GLU A 120 4.21 -3.34 35.39
N SER A 121 5.14 -2.38 35.49
CA SER A 121 5.11 -1.39 36.57
C SER A 121 3.97 -0.40 36.42
N MET A 122 3.50 -0.12 35.19
CA MET A 122 2.33 0.74 34.96
C MET A 122 0.99 0.07 35.26
N ALA A 123 0.89 -1.25 35.10
CA ALA A 123 -0.34 -2.01 35.30
C ALA A 123 -1.09 -1.69 36.62
N PRO A 124 -0.44 -1.60 37.80
CA PRO A 124 -1.13 -1.24 39.06
C PRO A 124 -1.61 0.22 39.12
N HIS A 125 -1.01 1.14 38.36
CA HIS A 125 -1.37 2.57 38.34
C HIS A 125 -2.38 2.93 37.24
N ALA A 126 -2.74 1.96 36.40
CA ALA A 126 -3.57 2.20 35.22
C ALA A 126 -4.97 2.71 35.59
N THR A 127 -5.29 3.91 35.12
CA THR A 127 -6.60 4.55 35.27
C THR A 127 -7.00 5.24 33.96
N PRO A 128 -8.25 5.69 33.78
CA PRO A 128 -8.63 6.46 32.60
C PRO A 128 -7.77 7.72 32.39
N THR A 129 -7.21 8.31 33.44
CA THR A 129 -6.36 9.51 33.39
C THR A 129 -4.87 9.22 33.58
N PHE A 130 -4.47 7.96 33.79
CA PHE A 130 -3.07 7.54 33.91
C PHE A 130 -2.85 6.25 33.11
N ARG A 131 -2.28 6.37 31.91
CA ARG A 131 -2.32 5.33 30.87
C ARG A 131 -0.93 4.86 30.50
N ALA A 132 -0.81 3.60 30.11
CA ALA A 132 0.37 3.10 29.41
C ALA A 132 0.14 3.11 27.89
N LEU A 133 1.19 3.36 27.11
CA LEU A 133 1.19 3.22 25.65
C LEU A 133 2.38 2.37 25.20
N ASP A 134 2.11 1.24 24.55
CA ASP A 134 3.16 0.40 24.00
C ASP A 134 3.61 0.88 22.61
N VAL A 135 4.42 1.93 22.61
CA VAL A 135 5.02 2.51 21.40
C VAL A 135 5.93 1.51 20.68
N PHE A 136 6.56 0.59 21.40
CA PHE A 136 7.42 -0.44 20.83
C PHE A 136 6.62 -1.40 19.95
N GLU A 137 5.48 -1.90 20.43
CA GLU A 137 4.59 -2.77 19.64
C GLU A 137 3.94 -2.00 18.47
N VAL A 138 3.50 -0.76 18.71
CA VAL A 138 2.96 0.11 17.65
C VAL A 138 3.99 0.29 16.54
N GLY A 139 5.24 0.60 16.86
CA GLY A 139 6.30 0.72 15.87
C GLY A 139 6.67 -0.60 15.20
N ALA A 140 6.58 -1.75 15.91
CA ALA A 140 6.82 -3.07 15.33
C ALA A 140 5.79 -3.44 14.25
N SER A 141 4.57 -2.91 14.37
CA SER A 141 3.53 -3.05 13.33
C SER A 141 3.79 -2.17 12.09
N MET A 142 4.72 -1.21 12.19
CA MET A 142 5.13 -0.29 11.11
C MET A 142 6.64 -0.32 10.90
N PRO A 143 7.24 -1.49 10.60
CA PRO A 143 8.70 -1.64 10.58
C PRO A 143 9.37 -0.76 9.51
N ARG A 144 8.70 -0.58 8.36
CA ARG A 144 9.13 0.31 7.27
C ARG A 144 9.13 1.80 7.65
N GLU A 145 8.52 2.16 8.77
CA GLU A 145 8.56 3.51 9.34
C GLU A 145 9.69 3.69 10.35
N THR A 146 10.65 2.76 10.40
CA THR A 146 11.80 2.88 11.29
C THR A 146 13.12 2.86 10.55
N ILE A 147 14.06 3.70 10.98
CA ILE A 147 15.41 3.76 10.43
C ILE A 147 16.42 3.89 11.55
N ALA A 148 17.37 2.95 11.60
CA ALA A 148 18.39 2.87 12.65
C ALA A 148 17.79 2.97 14.08
N GLY A 149 16.62 2.35 14.29
CA GLY A 149 15.91 2.37 15.58
C GLY A 149 15.14 3.64 15.92
N HIS A 150 14.93 4.52 14.95
CA HIS A 150 14.16 5.77 15.11
C HIS A 150 12.95 5.77 14.18
N GLY A 151 11.81 6.24 14.66
CA GLY A 151 10.59 6.36 13.85
C GLY A 151 10.66 7.49 12.81
N SER A 152 9.90 7.33 11.73
CA SER A 152 9.56 8.40 10.79
C SER A 152 8.64 9.42 11.46
N GLN A 153 8.42 10.57 10.81
CA GLN A 153 7.45 11.55 11.26
C GLN A 153 6.04 10.97 11.25
N VAL A 154 5.72 10.06 10.33
CA VAL A 154 4.43 9.36 10.32
C VAL A 154 4.28 8.53 11.59
N LEU A 155 5.26 7.69 11.95
CA LEU A 155 5.20 6.90 13.18
C LEU A 155 5.10 7.80 14.43
N HIS A 156 5.89 8.88 14.49
CA HIS A 156 5.79 9.84 15.59
C HIS A 156 4.39 10.49 15.66
N LEU A 157 3.83 10.92 14.53
CA LEU A 157 2.50 11.51 14.48
C LEU A 157 1.42 10.50 14.87
N TRP A 158 1.54 9.23 14.50
CA TRP A 158 0.66 8.16 14.98
C TRP A 158 0.70 8.01 16.49
N VAL A 159 1.91 7.93 17.08
CA VAL A 159 2.09 7.85 18.53
C VAL A 159 1.50 9.07 19.24
N TRP A 160 1.78 10.27 18.74
CA TRP A 160 1.22 11.50 19.29
C TRP A 160 -0.30 11.58 19.10
N THR A 161 -0.84 11.09 18.00
CA THR A 161 -2.30 11.00 17.79
C THR A 161 -2.93 10.02 18.76
N MET A 162 -2.27 8.92 19.14
CA MET A 162 -2.76 8.02 20.18
C MET A 162 -2.72 8.68 21.57
N ILE A 163 -1.67 9.45 21.87
CA ILE A 163 -1.53 10.20 23.12
C ILE A 163 -2.60 11.31 23.21
N PHE A 164 -2.79 12.04 22.11
CA PHE A 164 -3.65 13.23 22.01
C PHE A 164 -5.06 12.95 21.52
N GLY A 165 -5.37 11.74 21.07
CA GLY A 165 -6.67 11.39 20.48
C GLY A 165 -7.86 11.60 21.41
N GLY A 166 -7.61 11.77 22.71
CA GLY A 166 -8.63 12.16 23.70
C GLY A 166 -8.64 13.64 24.10
N TRP A 167 -7.80 14.49 23.51
CA TRP A 167 -7.54 15.87 23.99
C TRP A 167 -8.29 16.95 23.20
N CYS A 168 -9.07 16.56 22.19
CA CYS A 168 -9.82 17.49 21.33
C CYS A 168 -11.24 17.74 21.85
N PRO A 169 -11.62 18.98 22.20
CA PRO A 169 -13.03 19.37 22.31
C PRO A 169 -13.78 19.00 21.03
N ALA A 170 -15.04 18.60 21.16
CA ALA A 170 -15.85 18.12 20.04
C ALA A 170 -15.97 19.15 18.91
N GLU A 171 -15.87 20.45 19.22
CA GLU A 171 -15.89 21.53 18.23
C GLU A 171 -14.66 21.62 17.31
N TYR A 172 -13.51 21.07 17.72
CA TYR A 172 -12.26 21.14 16.95
C TYR A 172 -11.93 19.83 16.23
N GLN A 173 -12.79 18.83 16.38
CA GLN A 173 -12.66 17.55 15.73
C GLN A 173 -12.92 17.66 14.22
N ALA A 174 -11.91 17.33 13.42
CA ALA A 174 -11.99 17.20 11.97
C ALA A 174 -13.10 16.23 11.58
N ASP A 175 -13.80 16.50 10.48
CA ASP A 175 -14.85 15.61 10.00
C ASP A 175 -14.35 14.27 9.45
N SER A 176 -13.03 14.05 9.46
CA SER A 176 -12.39 12.81 9.07
C SER A 176 -11.59 12.17 10.21
N TRP A 177 -11.52 10.84 10.15
CA TRP A 177 -10.68 9.97 10.99
C TRP A 177 -9.41 9.51 10.25
N MET A 178 -9.26 9.86 8.96
CA MET A 178 -8.10 9.53 8.14
C MET A 178 -7.30 10.79 7.79
N VAL A 179 -5.97 10.67 7.85
CA VAL A 179 -5.03 11.69 7.35
C VAL A 179 -4.12 11.12 6.28
N SER A 180 -3.78 11.98 5.33
CA SER A 180 -2.66 11.77 4.43
C SER A 180 -1.48 12.59 4.95
N PHE A 181 -0.31 11.97 5.04
CA PHE A 181 0.94 12.64 5.32
C PHE A 181 1.66 12.95 4.01
N GLN A 182 1.86 14.23 3.74
CA GLN A 182 2.47 14.74 2.52
C GLN A 182 3.85 15.32 2.83
N GLY A 183 4.85 14.85 2.10
CA GLY A 183 6.23 15.32 2.23
C GLY A 183 7.24 14.26 1.79
N VAL A 184 8.34 14.72 1.22
CA VAL A 184 9.39 13.87 0.64
C VAL A 184 10.04 12.96 1.67
N LEU A 185 10.17 13.41 2.93
CA LEU A 185 10.79 12.66 4.02
C LEU A 185 9.76 12.17 5.05
N CYS A 186 8.50 11.96 4.65
CA CYS A 186 7.49 11.50 5.60
C CYS A 186 7.60 10.05 6.03
N TRP A 187 8.20 9.24 5.17
CA TRP A 187 8.27 7.80 5.30
C TRP A 187 9.73 7.41 5.47
N ALA A 188 10.06 6.58 6.46
CA ALA A 188 11.47 6.24 6.73
C ALA A 188 12.19 5.64 5.50
N GLY A 189 11.46 4.97 4.61
CA GLY A 189 11.96 4.49 3.32
C GLY A 189 12.51 5.56 2.37
N ASN A 190 12.22 6.84 2.61
CA ASN A 190 12.68 7.97 1.79
C ASN A 190 13.89 8.70 2.39
N ALA A 191 14.54 8.17 3.43
CA ALA A 191 15.68 8.80 4.10
C ALA A 191 16.98 8.78 3.27
N GLU A 192 16.94 9.26 2.03
CA GLU A 192 18.09 9.28 1.12
C GLU A 192 18.95 10.54 1.36
N PRO A 193 20.30 10.41 1.49
CA PRO A 193 21.20 11.55 1.73
C PRO A 193 21.06 12.73 0.75
N SER A 194 20.60 12.46 -0.48
CA SER A 194 20.36 13.46 -1.52
C SER A 194 19.15 14.36 -1.26
N LEU A 195 18.19 13.89 -0.46
CA LEU A 195 16.95 14.58 -0.10
C LEU A 195 17.07 15.39 1.20
N CYS A 196 18.15 15.19 1.96
CA CYS A 196 18.36 15.86 3.24
C CYS A 196 19.04 17.23 3.05
N PRO A 197 18.70 18.25 3.86
CA PRO A 197 19.53 19.43 4.04
C PRO A 197 20.95 19.00 4.46
N ARG A 198 21.99 19.78 4.11
CA ARG A 198 23.36 19.49 4.57
C ARG A 198 23.48 19.69 6.08
N ILE A 199 23.18 18.64 6.84
CA ILE A 199 23.35 18.60 8.29
C ILE A 199 24.74 18.05 8.61
N SER A 200 25.42 18.61 9.61
CA SER A 200 26.80 18.25 9.98
C SER A 200 26.97 16.84 10.59
N TYR A 201 25.88 16.13 10.86
CA TYR A 201 25.88 14.80 11.48
C TYR A 201 25.02 13.83 10.64
N GLY A 202 25.69 12.93 9.90
CA GLY A 202 25.12 12.11 8.84
C GLY A 202 24.60 10.74 9.27
N ASN A 203 23.50 10.71 10.02
CA ASN A 203 22.71 9.49 10.21
C ASN A 203 21.35 9.64 9.51
N ASP A 204 20.84 8.57 8.92
CA ASP A 204 19.62 8.62 8.11
C ASP A 204 18.36 9.02 8.92
N TRP A 205 18.35 8.81 10.23
CA TRP A 205 17.27 9.26 11.11
C TRP A 205 17.26 10.79 11.33
N HIS A 206 18.42 11.46 11.26
CA HIS A 206 18.46 12.92 11.22
C HIS A 206 17.89 13.41 9.89
N CYS A 207 18.19 12.70 8.80
CA CYS A 207 17.64 13.02 7.50
C CYS A 207 16.12 12.96 7.54
N ILE A 208 15.55 11.83 7.96
CA ILE A 208 14.09 11.67 7.88
C ILE A 208 13.38 12.78 8.64
N ASN A 209 13.86 13.15 9.84
CA ASN A 209 13.26 14.21 10.66
C ASN A 209 13.66 15.66 10.28
N SER A 210 14.43 15.86 9.21
CA SER A 210 14.95 17.19 8.85
C SER A 210 13.94 18.08 8.11
N ILE A 211 12.91 17.49 7.50
CA ILE A 211 11.86 18.19 6.77
C ILE A 211 10.50 17.77 7.34
N PRO A 212 9.67 18.70 7.84
CA PRO A 212 8.36 18.37 8.40
C PRO A 212 7.41 17.74 7.37
N CYS A 213 6.54 16.85 7.85
CA CYS A 213 5.38 16.38 7.11
C CYS A 213 4.22 17.34 7.23
N VAL A 214 3.43 17.45 6.17
CA VAL A 214 2.13 18.10 6.20
C VAL A 214 1.06 17.02 6.40
N MET A 215 0.36 17.08 7.53
CA MET A 215 -0.79 16.24 7.81
C MET A 215 -2.05 16.89 7.22
N LYS A 216 -2.80 16.17 6.41
CA LYS A 216 -4.06 16.66 5.84
C LYS A 216 -5.21 15.68 6.09
N PRO A 217 -6.39 16.14 6.54
CA PRO A 217 -7.56 15.26 6.64
C PRO A 217 -7.95 14.76 5.25
N VAL A 218 -8.14 13.46 5.11
CA VAL A 218 -8.72 12.83 3.92
C VAL A 218 -10.23 13.00 4.06
N GLN A 219 -10.94 13.69 3.16
CA GLN A 219 -12.39 13.86 3.32
C GLN A 219 -13.09 12.49 3.45
N ALA A 220 -13.86 12.33 4.53
CA ALA A 220 -14.59 11.10 4.79
C ALA A 220 -15.70 10.92 3.75
N ILE A 221 -15.59 9.91 2.90
CA ILE A 221 -16.75 9.39 2.16
C ILE A 221 -17.55 8.58 3.18
N GLU A 222 -18.77 9.00 3.48
CA GLU A 222 -19.65 8.36 4.46
C GLU A 222 -20.06 6.94 4.03
N THR A 223 -19.34 5.90 4.46
CA THR A 223 -19.91 4.56 4.73
C THR A 223 -19.02 3.77 5.70
N THR A 224 -19.58 3.31 6.81
CA THR A 224 -18.96 2.41 7.82
C THR A 224 -18.42 1.11 7.21
N PRO A 225 -17.19 0.63 7.54
CA PRO A 225 -16.70 -0.62 6.99
C PRO A 225 -17.17 -1.82 7.84
N THR A 226 -18.15 -2.55 7.32
CA THR A 226 -18.06 -4.02 7.30
C THR A 226 -16.85 -4.40 6.43
N PRO A 227 -16.13 -5.51 6.68
CA PRO A 227 -15.11 -5.96 5.73
C PRO A 227 -15.83 -6.26 4.41
N ASP A 228 -15.61 -5.42 3.40
CA ASP A 228 -16.32 -5.51 2.14
C ASP A 228 -16.06 -6.87 1.50
N LYS A 229 -17.14 -7.59 1.19
CA LYS A 229 -17.07 -8.80 0.38
C LYS A 229 -16.76 -8.37 -1.06
N ILE A 230 -15.74 -8.96 -1.64
CA ILE A 230 -15.27 -8.73 -3.00
C ILE A 230 -15.98 -9.70 -3.93
N LEU A 231 -16.44 -9.19 -5.08
CA LEU A 231 -17.10 -10.01 -6.09
C LEU A 231 -16.06 -10.86 -6.84
N VAL A 232 -16.20 -12.18 -6.76
CA VAL A 232 -15.34 -13.14 -7.42
C VAL A 232 -16.15 -13.89 -8.48
N THR A 233 -15.79 -13.70 -9.74
CA THR A 233 -16.40 -14.40 -10.87
C THR A 233 -15.59 -15.64 -11.22
N PHE A 234 -16.19 -16.82 -11.10
CA PHE A 234 -15.64 -18.08 -11.56
C PHE A 234 -16.17 -18.36 -12.96
N LYS A 235 -15.27 -18.59 -13.92
CA LYS A 235 -15.56 -18.98 -15.30
C LYS A 235 -14.79 -20.25 -15.66
N VAL A 236 -15.49 -21.27 -16.13
CA VAL A 236 -14.87 -22.51 -16.61
C VAL A 236 -15.36 -22.86 -18.01
N GLY A 237 -14.41 -22.93 -18.94
CA GLY A 237 -14.67 -23.39 -20.30
C GLY A 237 -14.84 -24.91 -20.35
N MET A 238 -15.94 -25.37 -20.96
CA MET A 238 -16.31 -26.78 -21.10
C MET A 238 -16.26 -27.28 -22.55
N GLN A 239 -15.75 -26.49 -23.50
CA GLN A 239 -15.73 -26.78 -24.93
C GLN A 239 -15.02 -28.08 -25.34
N ASP A 240 -14.09 -28.57 -24.51
CA ASP A 240 -13.40 -29.86 -24.73
C ASP A 240 -14.02 -31.02 -23.93
N GLN A 241 -15.15 -30.78 -23.27
CA GLN A 241 -15.83 -31.72 -22.38
C GLN A 241 -17.27 -31.98 -22.84
N THR A 242 -17.79 -33.17 -22.53
CA THR A 242 -19.24 -33.40 -22.58
C THR A 242 -19.85 -32.94 -21.27
N VAL A 243 -20.65 -31.87 -21.29
CA VAL A 243 -21.27 -31.32 -20.08
C VAL A 243 -22.30 -32.30 -19.51
N SER A 244 -22.19 -32.58 -18.21
CA SER A 244 -23.12 -33.45 -17.49
C SER A 244 -24.54 -32.88 -17.48
N PRO A 245 -25.60 -33.71 -17.59
CA PRO A 245 -26.99 -33.26 -17.43
C PRO A 245 -27.28 -32.58 -16.08
N ALA A 246 -26.50 -32.89 -15.04
CA ALA A 246 -26.61 -32.23 -13.73
C ALA A 246 -26.06 -30.78 -13.76
N GLY A 247 -25.27 -30.42 -14.77
CA GLY A 247 -24.62 -29.13 -14.96
C GLY A 247 -23.21 -29.07 -14.38
N VAL A 248 -22.63 -27.86 -14.36
CA VAL A 248 -21.27 -27.60 -13.88
C VAL A 248 -21.32 -26.86 -12.56
N HIS A 249 -20.49 -27.26 -11.59
CA HIS A 249 -20.46 -26.67 -10.25
C HIS A 249 -19.03 -26.29 -9.85
N VAL A 250 -18.92 -25.46 -8.80
CA VAL A 250 -17.67 -25.18 -8.10
C VAL A 250 -17.80 -25.59 -6.64
N ALA A 251 -16.80 -26.30 -6.13
CA ALA A 251 -16.68 -26.66 -4.72
C ALA A 251 -15.34 -26.16 -4.17
N GLY A 252 -15.30 -25.73 -2.92
CA GLY A 252 -14.16 -25.06 -2.31
C GLY A 252 -14.35 -24.74 -0.83
N SER A 253 -13.37 -24.06 -0.24
CA SER A 253 -13.39 -23.71 1.19
C SER A 253 -14.50 -22.72 1.58
N PHE A 254 -15.11 -22.01 0.62
CA PHE A 254 -16.15 -21.01 0.85
C PHE A 254 -17.58 -21.56 1.03
N GLN A 255 -17.79 -22.86 0.88
CA GLN A 255 -19.09 -23.53 0.98
C GLN A 255 -18.96 -25.00 1.43
N ASP A 256 -17.96 -25.28 2.26
CA ASP A 256 -17.72 -26.59 2.88
C ASP A 256 -17.50 -27.77 1.90
N TRP A 257 -16.97 -27.49 0.70
CA TRP A 257 -16.65 -28.52 -0.31
C TRP A 257 -17.85 -29.40 -0.70
N ASP A 258 -19.03 -28.82 -0.86
CA ASP A 258 -20.18 -29.53 -1.42
C ASP A 258 -20.15 -29.49 -2.97
N PRO A 259 -19.96 -30.63 -3.68
CA PRO A 259 -19.86 -30.69 -5.14
C PRO A 259 -21.16 -30.31 -5.87
N ALA A 260 -22.30 -30.23 -5.17
CA ALA A 260 -23.60 -29.90 -5.75
C ALA A 260 -24.11 -28.49 -5.36
N ALA A 261 -23.49 -27.83 -4.37
CA ALA A 261 -24.05 -26.62 -3.77
C ALA A 261 -24.04 -25.39 -4.69
N THR A 262 -22.99 -25.21 -5.49
CA THR A 262 -22.76 -23.96 -6.23
C THR A 262 -22.67 -24.19 -7.74
N LYS A 263 -23.81 -24.06 -8.43
CA LYS A 263 -23.93 -24.29 -9.87
C LYS A 263 -23.52 -23.06 -10.70
N LEU A 264 -22.77 -23.29 -11.78
CA LEU A 264 -22.39 -22.29 -12.78
C LEU A 264 -23.33 -22.37 -14.00
N LEU A 265 -23.61 -21.23 -14.62
CA LEU A 265 -24.55 -21.09 -15.72
C LEU A 265 -23.83 -20.71 -17.01
N ASP A 266 -24.27 -21.26 -18.13
CA ASP A 266 -23.86 -20.85 -19.48
C ASP A 266 -25.10 -20.22 -20.13
N SER A 267 -25.31 -18.92 -19.88
CA SER A 267 -26.54 -18.23 -20.26
C SER A 267 -26.51 -17.70 -21.69
N ASP A 268 -25.31 -17.38 -22.18
CA ASP A 268 -25.04 -16.91 -23.54
C ASP A 268 -24.68 -18.05 -24.52
N GLN A 269 -24.60 -19.29 -24.02
CA GLN A 269 -24.39 -20.51 -24.81
C GLN A 269 -23.06 -20.49 -25.56
N ASP A 270 -22.03 -19.90 -24.95
CA ASP A 270 -20.68 -19.83 -25.52
C ASP A 270 -19.80 -21.01 -25.09
N GLY A 271 -20.32 -21.89 -24.23
CA GLY A 271 -19.62 -23.05 -23.67
C GLY A 271 -18.76 -22.73 -22.44
N VAL A 272 -18.82 -21.50 -21.92
CA VAL A 272 -18.20 -21.07 -20.67
C VAL A 272 -19.27 -20.97 -19.59
N HIS A 273 -19.13 -21.79 -18.56
CA HIS A 273 -20.02 -21.74 -17.41
C HIS A 273 -19.49 -20.75 -16.39
N GLU A 274 -20.34 -19.85 -15.88
CA GLU A 274 -19.94 -18.79 -14.96
C GLU A 274 -20.88 -18.56 -13.77
N LEU A 275 -20.32 -18.00 -12.68
CA LEU A 275 -21.04 -17.50 -11.51
C LEU A 275 -20.20 -16.43 -10.80
N THR A 276 -20.85 -15.45 -10.16
CA THR A 276 -20.18 -14.49 -9.26
C THR A 276 -20.59 -14.70 -7.80
N LEU A 277 -19.61 -14.84 -6.91
CA LEU A 277 -19.77 -14.97 -5.46
C LEU A 277 -19.18 -13.75 -4.74
N ALA A 278 -19.79 -13.33 -3.63
CA ALA A 278 -19.22 -12.29 -2.78
C ALA A 278 -18.40 -12.93 -1.64
N LEU A 279 -17.07 -12.86 -1.72
CA LEU A 279 -16.12 -13.47 -0.78
C LEU A 279 -15.39 -12.42 0.06
N LEU A 280 -15.03 -12.75 1.31
CA LEU A 280 -14.19 -11.86 2.11
C LEU A 280 -12.74 -11.87 1.59
N PRO A 281 -11.92 -10.87 1.92
CA PRO A 281 -10.48 -10.98 1.69
C PRO A 281 -9.92 -12.24 2.38
N GLY A 282 -9.11 -13.01 1.65
CA GLY A 282 -8.61 -14.29 2.14
C GLY A 282 -8.13 -15.22 1.05
N PHE A 283 -7.55 -16.35 1.47
CA PHE A 283 -7.08 -17.42 0.59
C PHE A 283 -8.14 -18.51 0.51
N TYR A 284 -8.53 -18.88 -0.71
CA TYR A 284 -9.55 -19.87 -1.01
C TYR A 284 -8.97 -20.97 -1.87
N GLU A 285 -9.37 -22.20 -1.59
CA GLU A 285 -9.12 -23.35 -2.46
C GLU A 285 -10.43 -23.84 -3.06
N PHE A 286 -10.36 -24.34 -4.30
CA PHE A 286 -11.56 -24.80 -5.01
C PHE A 286 -11.25 -25.78 -6.15
N LYS A 287 -12.30 -26.39 -6.71
CA LYS A 287 -12.32 -27.26 -7.88
C LYS A 287 -13.64 -27.09 -8.65
N PHE A 288 -13.59 -27.24 -9.96
CA PHE A 288 -14.76 -27.39 -10.81
C PHE A 288 -15.21 -28.85 -10.89
N ILE A 289 -16.52 -29.04 -10.99
CA ILE A 289 -17.20 -30.35 -11.09
C ILE A 289 -18.03 -30.36 -12.37
N ASN A 290 -17.83 -31.35 -13.24
CA ASN A 290 -18.69 -31.59 -14.39
C ASN A 290 -19.83 -32.56 -14.03
N GLY A 291 -20.77 -32.07 -13.23
CA GLY A 291 -21.84 -32.83 -12.59
C GLY A 291 -22.06 -32.31 -11.18
N ASP A 292 -22.61 -33.13 -10.31
CA ASP A 292 -22.92 -32.82 -8.90
C ASP A 292 -22.28 -33.82 -7.92
N SER A 293 -21.28 -34.59 -8.38
CA SER A 293 -20.54 -35.61 -7.63
C SER A 293 -19.04 -35.51 -7.88
N TRP A 294 -18.26 -35.91 -6.87
CA TRP A 294 -16.79 -36.01 -6.93
C TRP A 294 -16.27 -36.98 -8.00
N ASP A 295 -17.09 -37.90 -8.50
CA ASP A 295 -16.71 -38.80 -9.60
C ASP A 295 -16.38 -38.06 -10.90
N ASN A 296 -16.87 -36.82 -11.06
CA ASN A 296 -16.68 -35.98 -12.24
C ASN A 296 -15.87 -34.71 -11.94
N VAL A 297 -15.04 -34.75 -10.90
CA VAL A 297 -14.14 -33.65 -10.52
C VAL A 297 -13.04 -33.45 -11.55
N GLU A 298 -12.63 -32.20 -11.75
CA GLU A 298 -11.48 -31.91 -12.60
C GLU A 298 -10.15 -32.43 -12.01
N TYR A 299 -9.25 -32.79 -12.92
CA TYR A 299 -7.83 -32.97 -12.62
C TYR A 299 -7.08 -31.67 -12.96
N VAL A 300 -6.77 -30.88 -11.93
CA VAL A 300 -6.03 -29.61 -12.11
C VAL A 300 -4.58 -29.92 -12.49
N PRO A 301 -3.94 -29.25 -13.45
CA PRO A 301 -2.51 -29.44 -13.72
C PRO A 301 -1.62 -28.86 -12.61
N LEU A 302 -0.45 -29.47 -12.38
CA LEU A 302 0.49 -29.10 -11.30
C LEU A 302 0.85 -27.61 -11.30
N GLU A 303 0.91 -26.96 -12.46
CA GLU A 303 1.27 -25.55 -12.59
C GLU A 303 0.20 -24.55 -12.11
N CYS A 304 -1.04 -25.00 -11.86
CA CYS A 304 -2.10 -24.19 -11.24
C CYS A 304 -2.81 -24.89 -10.07
N GLN A 305 -2.17 -25.92 -9.51
CA GLN A 305 -2.52 -26.48 -8.22
C GLN A 305 -1.90 -25.65 -7.10
N GLU A 306 -2.49 -25.70 -5.91
CA GLU A 306 -1.84 -25.23 -4.69
C GLU A 306 -0.57 -26.06 -4.45
N ALA A 307 0.57 -25.39 -4.26
CA ALA A 307 1.87 -26.04 -4.17
C ALA A 307 2.16 -26.50 -2.74
N GLY A 308 2.37 -27.80 -2.55
CA GLY A 308 2.86 -28.37 -1.28
C GLY A 308 1.76 -28.91 -0.35
N SER A 309 0.49 -28.83 -0.74
CA SER A 309 -0.65 -29.38 0.02
C SER A 309 -0.89 -30.88 -0.10
N GLY A 310 -0.29 -31.56 -1.08
CA GLY A 310 -0.53 -32.99 -1.32
C GLY A 310 -1.88 -33.31 -1.97
N HIS A 311 -2.61 -32.30 -2.45
CA HIS A 311 -3.86 -32.44 -3.20
C HIS A 311 -3.89 -31.54 -4.43
N SER A 312 -4.80 -31.83 -5.37
CA SER A 312 -4.87 -31.15 -6.68
C SER A 312 -5.83 -29.96 -6.72
N ASN A 313 -6.02 -29.22 -5.63
CA ASN A 313 -6.94 -28.09 -5.57
C ASN A 313 -6.39 -26.87 -6.33
N ARG A 314 -7.27 -26.08 -6.95
CA ARG A 314 -6.94 -24.71 -7.40
C ARG A 314 -6.93 -23.78 -6.20
N PHE A 315 -6.28 -22.62 -6.34
CA PHE A 315 -6.26 -21.59 -5.31
C PHE A 315 -6.61 -20.21 -5.85
N LEU A 316 -7.07 -19.33 -4.97
CA LEU A 316 -7.40 -17.94 -5.22
C LEU A 316 -7.06 -17.09 -3.98
N SER A 317 -6.36 -15.98 -4.16
CA SER A 317 -6.19 -14.97 -3.10
C SER A 317 -7.07 -13.75 -3.41
N VAL A 318 -7.89 -13.34 -2.45
CA VAL A 318 -8.80 -12.20 -2.54
C VAL A 318 -8.23 -11.08 -1.67
N GLU A 319 -7.76 -10.00 -2.30
CA GLU A 319 -7.08 -8.88 -1.62
C GLU A 319 -8.06 -7.78 -1.19
N SER A 320 -7.90 -7.26 0.02
CA SER A 320 -8.70 -6.14 0.53
C SER A 320 -8.59 -4.91 -0.38
N GLY A 321 -9.73 -4.33 -0.78
CA GLY A 321 -9.77 -3.15 -1.65
C GLY A 321 -9.83 -3.45 -3.15
N SER A 322 -9.89 -4.73 -3.56
CA SER A 322 -10.18 -5.11 -4.95
C SER A 322 -11.65 -4.85 -5.30
N PHE A 323 -11.93 -4.30 -6.50
CA PHE A 323 -13.30 -4.08 -7.00
C PHE A 323 -13.89 -5.31 -7.71
N GLY A 324 -13.16 -6.43 -7.75
CA GLY A 324 -13.61 -7.71 -8.27
C GLY A 324 -12.48 -8.55 -8.83
N THR A 325 -12.58 -9.87 -8.70
CA THR A 325 -11.58 -10.82 -9.18
C THR A 325 -12.24 -11.82 -10.12
N THR A 326 -11.61 -12.15 -11.25
CA THR A 326 -12.12 -13.18 -12.18
C THR A 326 -11.14 -14.34 -12.27
N VAL A 327 -11.64 -15.55 -12.03
CA VAL A 327 -10.98 -16.80 -12.39
C VAL A 327 -11.56 -17.24 -13.73
N HIS A 328 -10.74 -17.35 -14.77
CA HIS A 328 -11.18 -17.86 -16.06
C HIS A 328 -10.19 -18.91 -16.58
N VAL A 329 -10.65 -20.16 -16.66
CA VAL A 329 -9.83 -21.31 -17.02
C VAL A 329 -10.63 -22.32 -17.84
N CYS A 330 -9.94 -23.21 -18.54
CA CYS A 330 -10.54 -24.41 -19.09
C CYS A 330 -10.72 -25.48 -18.00
N PHE A 331 -11.74 -26.32 -18.12
CA PHE A 331 -11.88 -27.49 -17.26
C PHE A 331 -10.62 -28.37 -17.37
N ALA A 332 -10.01 -28.72 -16.22
CA ALA A 332 -8.72 -29.42 -16.17
C ALA A 332 -7.52 -28.69 -16.84
N GLY A 333 -7.61 -27.37 -17.06
CA GLY A 333 -6.54 -26.53 -17.60
C GLY A 333 -6.22 -25.31 -16.72
N CYS A 334 -5.08 -24.68 -16.97
CA CYS A 334 -4.62 -23.50 -16.21
C CYS A 334 -4.87 -22.15 -16.90
N ALA A 335 -5.35 -22.19 -18.13
CA ALA A 335 -5.68 -21.02 -18.93
C ALA A 335 -7.08 -21.20 -19.54
N PRO A 336 -7.76 -20.14 -20.00
CA PRO A 336 -8.97 -20.24 -20.80
C PRO A 336 -8.77 -21.20 -21.98
N CYS A 337 -9.78 -21.97 -22.39
CA CYS A 337 -9.58 -22.88 -23.50
C CYS A 337 -9.34 -22.12 -24.81
N ALA A 338 -8.69 -22.78 -25.77
CA ALA A 338 -8.38 -22.16 -27.05
C ALA A 338 -9.66 -21.75 -27.81
N PRO A 339 -9.69 -20.57 -28.44
CA PRO A 339 -10.83 -20.15 -29.24
C PRO A 339 -11.02 -21.09 -30.45
N GLN A 340 -12.23 -21.62 -30.61
CA GLN A 340 -12.59 -22.46 -31.76
C GLN A 340 -12.72 -21.60 -33.03
N PRO A 341 -12.27 -22.07 -34.21
CA PRO A 341 -12.41 -21.33 -35.46
C PRO A 341 -13.87 -21.31 -35.94
N GLN A 342 -14.57 -20.18 -35.73
CA GLN A 342 -15.92 -20.00 -36.27
C GLN A 342 -15.88 -19.64 -37.76
N THR A 343 -16.59 -20.43 -38.57
CA THR A 343 -16.76 -20.25 -40.01
C THR A 343 -17.86 -19.23 -40.26
N THR A 344 -17.52 -18.04 -40.79
CA THR A 344 -18.51 -17.00 -41.12
C THR A 344 -18.83 -17.01 -42.62
N THR A 345 -20.05 -17.41 -42.98
CA THR A 345 -20.63 -17.22 -44.31
C THR A 345 -21.30 -15.84 -44.39
N MET A 346 -20.82 -14.97 -45.28
CA MET A 346 -21.44 -13.67 -45.55
C MET A 346 -22.60 -13.81 -46.55
N GLN A 347 -23.78 -13.30 -46.20
CA GLN A 347 -24.84 -12.96 -47.16
C GLN A 347 -25.39 -11.55 -46.85
N PRO A 348 -25.66 -10.71 -47.86
CA PRO A 348 -26.07 -9.32 -47.65
C PRO A 348 -27.59 -9.16 -47.61
N SER A 349 -28.09 -8.40 -46.64
CA SER A 349 -29.47 -7.88 -46.63
C SER A 349 -29.52 -6.46 -46.09
N THR A 350 -30.02 -5.57 -46.94
CA THR A 350 -30.54 -4.22 -46.67
C THR A 350 -31.81 -4.25 -45.82
N VAL A 351 -31.98 -3.37 -44.81
CA VAL A 351 -33.20 -2.57 -44.53
C VAL A 351 -32.87 -1.41 -43.54
N THR A 352 -33.19 -0.20 -44.00
CA THR A 352 -33.78 1.01 -43.38
C THR A 352 -33.55 1.37 -41.91
N ALA A 353 -33.06 2.60 -41.73
CA ALA A 353 -32.98 3.34 -40.48
C ALA A 353 -34.34 3.77 -39.94
N THR A 354 -34.56 3.54 -38.64
CA THR A 354 -35.45 4.36 -37.82
C THR A 354 -34.73 4.71 -36.52
N SER A 355 -34.69 6.01 -36.25
CA SER A 355 -34.05 6.67 -35.13
C SER A 355 -34.63 6.24 -33.79
N GLN A 356 -33.78 5.77 -32.86
CA GLN A 356 -33.83 6.12 -31.43
C GLN A 356 -32.40 6.13 -30.84
N ILE A 357 -32.20 7.04 -29.89
CA ILE A 357 -30.92 7.59 -29.44
C ILE A 357 -30.27 6.67 -28.39
N HIS A 358 -29.14 6.03 -28.74
CA HIS A 358 -27.98 5.77 -27.87
C HIS A 358 -26.82 5.26 -28.74
N GLY A 359 -25.74 6.04 -28.85
CA GLY A 359 -24.56 5.67 -29.64
C GLY A 359 -23.54 4.93 -28.79
N THR A 360 -23.30 3.65 -29.08
CA THR A 360 -22.13 2.91 -28.60
C THR A 360 -21.09 2.92 -29.72
N THR A 361 -19.87 3.37 -29.42
CA THR A 361 -18.79 3.44 -30.42
C THR A 361 -17.74 2.38 -30.09
N THR A 362 -17.49 1.46 -31.02
CA THR A 362 -16.46 0.41 -30.88
C THR A 362 -15.15 0.91 -31.50
N SER A 363 -14.05 0.85 -30.75
CA SER A 363 -12.71 1.17 -31.25
C SER A 363 -11.74 0.03 -30.93
N THR A 364 -10.87 -0.30 -31.89
CA THR A 364 -9.83 -1.32 -31.77
C THR A 364 -8.48 -0.64 -31.52
N GLN A 365 -7.79 -0.96 -30.42
CA GLN A 365 -6.43 -0.47 -30.15
C GLN A 365 -5.45 -1.62 -29.93
N THR A 366 -4.21 -1.39 -30.33
CA THR A 366 -3.07 -2.31 -30.21
C THR A 366 -2.03 -1.69 -29.27
N ILE A 367 -1.71 -2.38 -28.16
CA ILE A 367 -0.70 -1.94 -27.18
C ILE A 367 0.45 -2.99 -27.14
N PRO A 368 1.73 -2.59 -27.17
CA PRO A 368 2.86 -3.50 -26.99
C PRO A 368 3.15 -3.75 -25.50
N GLU A 369 3.22 -5.02 -25.09
CA GLU A 369 3.59 -5.46 -23.74
C GLU A 369 4.77 -6.44 -23.81
N HIS A 370 5.74 -6.29 -22.89
CA HIS A 370 6.89 -7.19 -22.77
C HIS A 370 6.58 -8.35 -21.82
N HIS A 371 6.91 -9.58 -22.21
CA HIS A 371 6.70 -10.75 -21.36
C HIS A 371 7.81 -11.81 -21.55
N PHE A 372 7.97 -12.69 -20.56
CA PHE A 372 8.95 -13.79 -20.61
C PHE A 372 8.38 -15.00 -21.36
N VAL A 373 9.17 -15.55 -22.29
CA VAL A 373 8.86 -16.76 -23.05
C VAL A 373 9.92 -17.84 -22.82
N PRO A 374 9.54 -19.11 -22.66
CA PRO A 374 10.51 -20.20 -22.48
C PRO A 374 11.32 -20.45 -23.76
N VAL A 375 12.64 -20.52 -23.64
CA VAL A 375 13.52 -20.91 -24.76
C VAL A 375 13.65 -22.43 -24.76
N ASP A 376 13.21 -23.07 -25.85
CA ASP A 376 13.20 -24.54 -26.01
C ASP A 376 12.54 -25.29 -24.83
N GLY A 377 11.40 -24.79 -24.35
CA GLY A 377 10.66 -25.37 -23.22
C GLY A 377 11.07 -24.83 -21.84
N GLY A 378 12.16 -24.06 -21.76
CA GLY A 378 12.53 -23.24 -20.61
C GLY A 378 13.06 -23.99 -19.39
N VAL A 379 12.50 -25.15 -19.03
CA VAL A 379 12.94 -25.96 -17.86
C VAL A 379 13.99 -27.00 -18.28
N GLY A 380 15.07 -27.10 -17.51
CA GLY A 380 16.20 -27.98 -17.83
C GLY A 380 17.04 -27.45 -18.99
N ARG A 381 17.06 -26.13 -19.18
CA ARG A 381 17.71 -25.45 -20.30
C ARG A 381 18.60 -24.33 -19.78
N ALA A 382 19.82 -24.26 -20.29
CA ALA A 382 20.73 -23.13 -20.09
C ALA A 382 20.81 -22.29 -21.38
N CYS A 383 20.70 -20.97 -21.26
CA CYS A 383 20.66 -20.00 -22.34
C CYS A 383 21.99 -19.92 -23.10
N ARG A 384 21.92 -19.75 -24.41
CA ARG A 384 23.08 -19.64 -25.28
C ARG A 384 22.89 -18.54 -26.32
N GLY A 385 24.02 -18.04 -26.82
CA GLY A 385 24.08 -17.06 -27.88
C GLY A 385 23.68 -17.64 -29.24
N SER A 386 24.55 -17.49 -30.24
CA SER A 386 24.27 -17.87 -31.63
C SER A 386 24.21 -19.38 -31.91
N SER A 387 24.70 -20.22 -31.00
CA SER A 387 24.66 -21.68 -31.10
C SER A 387 24.57 -22.30 -29.70
N ASN A 388 24.26 -23.60 -29.60
CA ASN A 388 24.18 -24.29 -28.31
C ASN A 388 25.51 -24.38 -27.52
N THR A 389 26.64 -24.03 -28.14
CA THR A 389 27.97 -23.95 -27.51
C THR A 389 28.41 -22.51 -27.23
N ASP A 390 27.64 -21.51 -27.65
CA ASP A 390 27.98 -20.10 -27.49
C ASP A 390 27.61 -19.59 -26.08
N ASN A 391 28.56 -19.71 -25.14
CA ASN A 391 28.41 -19.36 -23.73
C ASN A 391 29.42 -18.29 -23.28
N ARG A 392 29.62 -17.25 -24.10
CA ARG A 392 30.58 -16.19 -23.79
C ARG A 392 30.06 -15.31 -22.65
N ALA A 393 30.91 -15.06 -21.66
CA ALA A 393 30.57 -14.25 -20.48
C ALA A 393 30.20 -12.80 -20.79
N GLU A 394 30.48 -12.30 -22.01
CA GLU A 394 30.08 -10.97 -22.46
C GLU A 394 28.59 -10.86 -22.81
N HIS A 395 27.86 -11.98 -22.86
CA HIS A 395 26.45 -12.01 -23.26
C HIS A 395 25.48 -11.75 -22.10
N TYR A 396 25.98 -11.82 -20.86
CA TYR A 396 25.16 -11.76 -19.67
C TYR A 396 25.94 -11.24 -18.45
N ALA A 397 25.22 -10.67 -17.49
CA ALA A 397 25.74 -10.32 -16.18
C ALA A 397 25.27 -11.34 -15.14
N VAL A 398 26.15 -11.75 -14.23
CA VAL A 398 25.86 -12.77 -13.21
C VAL A 398 25.56 -12.11 -11.87
N TYR A 399 24.48 -12.53 -11.25
CA TYR A 399 24.00 -12.11 -9.93
C TYR A 399 23.71 -13.32 -9.05
N SER A 400 23.64 -13.08 -7.74
CA SER A 400 23.09 -14.04 -6.79
C SER A 400 21.71 -13.55 -6.36
N ASP A 401 20.68 -14.25 -6.82
CA ASP A 401 19.28 -13.94 -6.52
C ASP A 401 18.64 -15.15 -5.83
N ALA A 402 17.71 -14.90 -4.91
CA ALA A 402 17.18 -15.95 -4.04
C ALA A 402 16.22 -16.90 -4.76
N ASN A 403 15.57 -16.45 -5.83
CA ASN A 403 14.62 -17.23 -6.62
C ASN A 403 14.50 -16.67 -8.06
N LEU A 404 13.84 -17.44 -8.94
CA LEU A 404 13.59 -17.07 -10.33
C LEU A 404 12.75 -15.77 -10.48
N SER A 405 11.88 -15.46 -9.52
CA SER A 405 11.05 -14.24 -9.55
C SER A 405 11.92 -13.00 -9.40
N ASP A 406 12.87 -13.02 -8.45
CA ASP A 406 13.81 -11.93 -8.24
C ASP A 406 14.72 -11.72 -9.47
N CYS A 407 15.13 -12.82 -10.11
CA CYS A 407 15.91 -12.77 -11.35
C CYS A 407 15.12 -12.14 -12.52
N LYS A 408 13.81 -12.43 -12.65
CA LYS A 408 12.92 -11.79 -13.64
C LYS A 408 12.74 -10.30 -13.37
N ALA A 409 12.44 -9.91 -12.12
CA ALA A 409 12.30 -8.51 -11.73
C ALA A 409 13.58 -7.71 -12.01
N ARG A 410 14.75 -8.33 -11.79
CA ARG A 410 16.04 -7.74 -12.14
C ARG A 410 16.17 -7.49 -13.64
N CYS A 411 15.75 -8.42 -14.49
CA CYS A 411 15.77 -8.24 -15.94
C CYS A 411 14.82 -7.11 -16.40
N GLU A 412 13.63 -6.99 -15.82
CA GLU A 412 12.67 -5.92 -16.12
C GLU A 412 13.21 -4.53 -15.75
N LEU A 413 13.98 -4.45 -14.66
CA LEU A 413 14.67 -3.24 -14.22
C LEU A 413 15.99 -2.98 -14.96
N THR A 414 16.53 -3.98 -15.67
CA THR A 414 17.81 -3.86 -16.39
C THR A 414 17.56 -3.41 -17.82
N ARG A 415 17.94 -2.17 -18.11
CA ARG A 415 17.84 -1.61 -19.46
C ARG A 415 18.60 -2.48 -20.48
N GLY A 416 17.88 -2.95 -21.51
CA GLY A 416 18.44 -3.78 -22.57
C GLY A 416 18.48 -5.28 -22.26
N CYS A 417 17.79 -5.73 -21.19
CA CYS A 417 17.61 -7.15 -20.96
C CYS A 417 16.84 -7.81 -22.11
N VAL A 418 17.30 -8.98 -22.53
CA VAL A 418 16.69 -9.82 -23.57
C VAL A 418 16.27 -11.20 -23.04
N GLY A 419 16.48 -11.47 -21.75
CA GLY A 419 16.09 -12.71 -21.09
C GLY A 419 16.91 -13.03 -19.84
N VAL A 420 16.59 -14.15 -19.19
CA VAL A 420 17.24 -14.63 -17.97
C VAL A 420 17.58 -16.12 -18.06
N GLU A 421 18.73 -16.50 -17.50
CA GLU A 421 19.04 -17.88 -17.09
C GLU A 421 19.06 -17.94 -15.56
N TYR A 422 18.42 -18.94 -14.97
CA TYR A 422 18.39 -19.12 -13.52
C TYR A 422 18.70 -20.56 -13.12
N SER A 423 19.54 -20.72 -12.11
CA SER A 423 19.68 -21.95 -11.31
C SER A 423 19.53 -21.61 -9.82
N THR A 424 19.58 -22.62 -8.94
CA THR A 424 19.41 -22.52 -7.46
C THR A 424 19.49 -21.13 -6.83
N ASP A 425 20.61 -20.43 -6.97
CA ASP A 425 20.93 -19.12 -6.40
C ASP A 425 21.69 -18.20 -7.39
N ARG A 426 21.77 -18.61 -8.66
CA ARG A 426 22.58 -17.94 -9.70
C ARG A 426 21.68 -17.46 -10.82
N CYS A 427 21.66 -16.14 -11.01
CA CYS A 427 20.90 -15.46 -12.05
C CYS A 427 21.86 -14.89 -13.10
N GLU A 428 21.67 -15.23 -14.36
CA GLU A 428 22.32 -14.56 -15.48
C GLU A 428 21.29 -13.69 -16.20
N VAL A 429 21.51 -12.37 -16.22
CA VAL A 429 20.69 -11.41 -16.96
C VAL A 429 21.33 -11.20 -18.32
N TRP A 430 20.65 -11.65 -19.37
CA TRP A 430 21.14 -11.59 -20.75
C TRP A 430 20.84 -10.23 -21.36
N ASN A 431 21.84 -9.59 -21.98
CA ASN A 431 21.72 -8.24 -22.56
C ASN A 431 22.32 -8.13 -23.98
N ARG A 432 22.54 -9.27 -24.63
CA ARG A 432 23.09 -9.38 -25.98
C ARG A 432 22.10 -8.83 -27.02
N SER A 433 22.59 -7.98 -27.93
CA SER A 433 21.78 -7.36 -29.00
C SER A 433 21.09 -8.35 -29.95
N GLY A 434 21.67 -9.54 -30.15
CA GLY A 434 21.07 -10.62 -30.94
C GLY A 434 20.13 -11.54 -30.16
N GLY A 435 19.83 -11.24 -28.90
CA GLY A 435 18.99 -12.07 -28.03
C GLY A 435 19.64 -13.39 -27.61
N ILE A 436 18.82 -14.23 -26.97
CA ILE A 436 19.07 -15.65 -26.73
C ILE A 436 18.59 -16.40 -27.97
N GLN A 437 19.48 -17.09 -28.70
CA GLN A 437 19.15 -17.73 -29.98
C GLN A 437 19.28 -19.25 -29.94
N ALA A 438 19.79 -19.79 -28.84
CA ALA A 438 19.86 -21.22 -28.59
C ALA A 438 19.78 -21.49 -27.09
N SER A 439 19.56 -22.75 -26.73
CA SER A 439 19.83 -23.24 -25.38
C SER A 439 20.40 -24.66 -25.44
N ILE A 440 20.90 -25.17 -24.31
CA ILE A 440 21.39 -26.55 -24.18
C ILE A 440 20.72 -27.25 -23.01
N ASN A 441 20.54 -28.57 -23.11
CA ASN A 441 19.97 -29.36 -22.03
C ASN A 441 20.92 -29.34 -20.83
N LEU A 442 20.44 -28.78 -19.72
CA LEU A 442 21.15 -28.77 -18.45
C LEU A 442 20.12 -28.78 -17.31
N THR A 443 20.01 -29.92 -16.64
CA THR A 443 19.06 -30.12 -15.54
C THR A 443 19.34 -29.14 -14.39
N GLY A 444 18.28 -28.55 -13.83
CA GLY A 444 18.37 -27.57 -12.74
C GLY A 444 18.51 -26.11 -13.20
N PHE A 445 18.49 -25.86 -14.51
CA PHE A 445 18.54 -24.52 -15.10
C PHE A 445 17.22 -24.16 -15.78
N VAL A 446 16.90 -22.87 -15.77
CA VAL A 446 15.75 -22.29 -16.46
C VAL A 446 16.24 -21.22 -17.43
N CYS A 447 15.79 -21.25 -18.68
CA CYS A 447 16.11 -20.25 -19.70
C CYS A 447 14.87 -19.57 -20.30
N LEU A 448 14.75 -18.26 -20.13
CA LEU A 448 13.61 -17.46 -20.59
C LEU A 448 14.08 -16.27 -21.44
N GLY A 449 13.48 -16.08 -22.61
CA GLY A 449 13.63 -14.88 -23.43
C GLY A 449 12.64 -13.80 -22.99
N TYR A 450 13.02 -12.52 -23.09
CA TYR A 450 12.17 -11.38 -22.78
C TYR A 450 11.77 -10.68 -24.08
N VAL A 451 10.52 -10.85 -24.53
CA VAL A 451 10.07 -10.45 -25.87
C VAL A 451 8.87 -9.52 -25.84
N MET A 452 8.81 -8.62 -26.81
CA MET A 452 7.65 -7.78 -27.11
C MET A 452 6.56 -8.61 -27.79
N ARG A 453 5.30 -8.54 -27.34
CA ARG A 453 4.14 -9.04 -28.10
C ARG A 453 3.10 -7.95 -28.30
N THR A 454 2.49 -7.96 -29.49
CA THR A 454 1.29 -7.19 -29.83
C THR A 454 0.07 -8.07 -29.62
N MET A 455 -0.84 -7.70 -28.72
CA MET A 455 -2.17 -8.29 -28.61
C MET A 455 -3.22 -7.35 -29.21
N THR A 456 -4.22 -7.94 -29.88
CA THR A 456 -5.39 -7.24 -30.42
C THR A 456 -6.57 -7.53 -29.49
N THR A 457 -7.03 -6.53 -28.75
CA THR A 457 -8.19 -6.66 -27.86
C THR A 457 -9.34 -5.82 -28.38
N MET A 458 -10.54 -6.40 -28.39
CA MET A 458 -11.79 -5.64 -28.54
C MET A 458 -12.28 -5.25 -27.16
N THR A 459 -12.45 -3.95 -26.93
CA THR A 459 -13.01 -3.43 -25.68
C THR A 459 -14.31 -2.70 -25.99
N THR A 460 -15.39 -3.11 -25.33
CA THR A 460 -16.63 -2.34 -25.23
C THR A 460 -16.46 -1.39 -24.05
N THR A 461 -16.27 -0.11 -24.34
CA THR A 461 -16.17 0.92 -23.30
C THR A 461 -17.58 1.37 -22.91
N THR A 462 -18.03 0.97 -21.73
CA THR A 462 -19.12 1.67 -21.06
C THR A 462 -18.50 2.88 -20.39
N THR A 463 -18.62 4.05 -21.00
CA THR A 463 -18.18 5.31 -20.42
C THR A 463 -18.88 5.49 -19.08
N SER A 464 -18.12 5.45 -17.99
CA SER A 464 -18.66 5.79 -16.66
C SER A 464 -19.14 7.24 -16.71
N LEU A 465 -20.44 7.45 -16.48
CA LEU A 465 -21.10 8.77 -16.44
C LEU A 465 -20.34 9.79 -15.55
N VAL A 466 -19.58 9.29 -14.56
CA VAL A 466 -18.78 10.07 -13.62
C VAL A 466 -17.63 10.85 -14.29
N LEU A 467 -16.97 10.29 -15.31
CA LEU A 467 -15.81 10.95 -15.96
C LEU A 467 -16.24 12.10 -16.88
N LEU A 468 -17.42 11.97 -17.54
CA LEU A 468 -17.99 13.03 -18.39
C LEU A 468 -18.50 14.23 -17.56
N GLU A 469 -18.94 13.99 -16.33
CA GLU A 469 -19.41 15.04 -15.43
C GLU A 469 -18.26 15.77 -14.72
N ALA A 470 -17.09 15.15 -14.58
CA ALA A 470 -15.96 15.72 -13.84
C ALA A 470 -15.08 16.68 -14.67
N PHE A 471 -15.09 16.57 -16.01
CA PHE A 471 -14.29 17.41 -16.90
C PHE A 471 -15.14 18.12 -17.96
N GLU A 472 -14.64 19.24 -18.47
CA GLU A 472 -15.16 19.96 -19.62
C GLU A 472 -14.04 20.28 -20.62
N GLU A 473 -14.39 20.29 -21.90
CA GLU A 473 -13.45 20.51 -23.00
C GLU A 473 -13.08 21.99 -23.14
N VAL A 474 -11.79 22.29 -23.23
CA VAL A 474 -11.31 23.66 -23.51
C VAL A 474 -11.22 23.83 -25.02
N ASP A 475 -12.01 24.75 -25.58
CA ASP A 475 -12.12 25.05 -27.02
C ASP A 475 -12.37 23.80 -27.91
N GLY A 476 -13.22 22.87 -27.46
CA GLY A 476 -13.57 21.64 -28.18
C GLY A 476 -12.62 20.46 -27.93
N GLY A 477 -11.64 20.62 -27.02
CA GLY A 477 -10.90 19.54 -26.38
C GLY A 477 -9.89 18.80 -27.26
N SER A 478 -10.33 18.22 -28.37
CA SER A 478 -9.52 17.42 -29.29
C SER A 478 -8.74 18.27 -30.30
N GLY A 479 -7.47 17.94 -30.50
CA GLY A 479 -6.56 18.72 -31.35
C GLY A 479 -6.18 20.05 -30.72
N ARG A 480 -6.14 20.12 -29.38
CA ARG A 480 -5.90 21.35 -28.60
C ARG A 480 -4.81 21.11 -27.55
N ALA A 481 -3.87 22.04 -27.46
CA ALA A 481 -2.88 22.10 -26.39
C ALA A 481 -3.25 23.19 -25.38
N CYS A 482 -3.26 22.86 -24.09
CA CYS A 482 -3.68 23.73 -22.99
C CYS A 482 -2.75 24.93 -22.81
N ARG A 483 -3.32 26.08 -22.48
CA ARG A 483 -2.59 27.32 -22.22
C ARG A 483 -3.15 28.00 -20.98
N GLY A 484 -2.31 28.83 -20.37
CA GLY A 484 -2.71 29.74 -19.29
C GLY A 484 -3.54 30.90 -19.86
N SER A 485 -3.20 32.11 -19.48
CA SER A 485 -3.99 33.32 -19.74
C SER A 485 -4.16 33.70 -21.23
N ASN A 486 -3.30 33.20 -22.12
CA ASN A 486 -3.34 33.50 -23.56
C ASN A 486 -2.60 32.42 -24.38
N ALA A 487 -2.71 32.45 -25.71
CA ALA A 487 -2.17 31.43 -26.62
C ALA A 487 -0.64 31.19 -26.50
N GLY A 488 0.12 32.18 -26.02
CA GLY A 488 1.57 32.08 -25.80
C GLY A 488 1.96 31.67 -24.37
N ASP A 489 1.01 31.51 -23.46
CA ASP A 489 1.25 31.25 -22.04
C ASP A 489 1.33 29.74 -21.76
N ASN A 490 2.54 29.18 -21.89
CA ASN A 490 2.83 27.74 -21.77
C ASN A 490 3.95 27.43 -20.77
N LEU A 491 4.00 28.15 -19.64
CA LEU A 491 5.06 27.95 -18.65
C LEU A 491 5.01 26.53 -18.05
N ALA A 492 6.16 25.86 -18.05
CA ALA A 492 6.32 24.51 -17.50
C ALA A 492 6.01 24.41 -15.99
N SER A 493 5.90 25.55 -15.29
CA SER A 493 5.48 25.61 -13.89
C SER A 493 3.98 25.37 -13.68
N TYR A 494 3.16 25.42 -14.74
CA TYR A 494 1.71 25.27 -14.65
C TYR A 494 1.22 23.82 -14.65
N TYR A 495 2.12 22.87 -14.89
CA TYR A 495 1.75 21.48 -15.00
C TYR A 495 2.90 20.54 -14.65
N THR A 496 2.55 19.35 -14.21
CA THR A 496 3.51 18.26 -14.01
C THR A 496 3.31 17.24 -15.13
N VAL A 497 4.39 16.80 -15.75
CA VAL A 497 4.34 15.79 -16.82
C VAL A 497 4.49 14.41 -16.19
N VAL A 498 3.50 13.55 -16.39
CA VAL A 498 3.52 12.14 -15.99
C VAL A 498 3.28 11.24 -17.20
N PRO A 499 3.92 10.07 -17.28
CA PRO A 499 3.62 9.10 -18.31
C PRO A 499 2.34 8.35 -17.95
N THR A 500 1.32 8.39 -18.81
CA THR A 500 0.09 7.61 -18.62
C THR A 500 -0.30 6.88 -19.89
N PRO A 501 -0.77 5.62 -19.81
CA PRO A 501 -1.02 4.80 -20.98
C PRO A 501 -2.22 5.29 -21.83
N SER A 502 -3.09 6.14 -21.29
CA SER A 502 -4.28 6.64 -21.99
C SER A 502 -4.77 7.99 -21.44
N LEU A 503 -5.67 8.65 -22.18
CA LEU A 503 -6.38 9.85 -21.73
C LEU A 503 -7.21 9.57 -20.46
N ILE A 504 -7.82 8.39 -20.36
CA ILE A 504 -8.60 8.00 -19.17
C ILE A 504 -7.68 7.88 -17.96
N ALA A 505 -6.52 7.24 -18.10
CA ALA A 505 -5.53 7.18 -17.03
C ALA A 505 -5.04 8.59 -16.64
N CYS A 506 -4.91 9.51 -17.61
CA CYS A 506 -4.58 10.91 -17.32
C CYS A 506 -5.72 11.64 -16.57
N GLN A 507 -6.99 11.37 -16.91
CA GLN A 507 -8.17 11.87 -16.19
C GLN A 507 -8.24 11.32 -14.76
N GLU A 508 -7.99 10.01 -14.58
CA GLU A 508 -7.94 9.36 -13.27
C GLU A 508 -6.80 9.90 -12.41
N GLU A 509 -5.60 10.10 -12.97
CA GLU A 509 -4.49 10.77 -12.28
C GLU A 509 -4.85 12.19 -11.87
N CYS A 510 -5.53 12.95 -12.75
CA CYS A 510 -5.99 14.29 -12.42
C CYS A 510 -7.10 14.28 -11.34
N LEU A 511 -8.01 13.31 -11.35
CA LEU A 511 -9.02 13.15 -10.31
C LEU A 511 -8.42 12.64 -9.00
N ALA A 512 -7.38 11.81 -9.05
CA ALA A 512 -6.62 11.38 -7.88
C ALA A 512 -5.88 12.56 -7.23
N LEU A 513 -5.45 13.53 -8.05
CA LEU A 513 -4.91 14.82 -7.61
C LEU A 513 -6.02 15.90 -7.46
N ALA A 514 -7.18 15.53 -6.91
CA ALA A 514 -8.41 16.33 -6.84
C ALA A 514 -8.26 17.78 -6.32
N LEU A 515 -7.22 18.08 -5.55
CA LEU A 515 -6.98 19.40 -4.93
C LEU A 515 -5.90 20.23 -5.64
N VAL A 516 -5.19 19.62 -6.59
CA VAL A 516 -4.05 20.25 -7.28
C VAL A 516 -4.29 20.27 -8.77
N CYS A 517 -4.78 19.18 -9.35
CA CYS A 517 -5.06 19.12 -10.76
C CYS A 517 -6.37 19.84 -11.09
N VAL A 518 -6.28 20.96 -11.80
CA VAL A 518 -7.40 21.77 -12.28
C VAL A 518 -7.85 21.35 -13.69
N GLY A 519 -7.04 20.54 -14.37
CA GLY A 519 -7.27 20.05 -15.72
C GLY A 519 -6.05 19.33 -16.25
N LEU A 520 -6.09 18.91 -17.51
CA LEU A 520 -5.03 18.11 -18.10
C LEU A 520 -4.86 18.38 -19.59
N GLU A 521 -3.63 18.17 -20.06
CA GLU A 521 -3.28 18.02 -21.47
C GLU A 521 -2.78 16.59 -21.70
N TYR A 522 -3.25 15.90 -22.73
CA TYR A 522 -2.79 14.55 -23.05
C TYR A 522 -2.37 14.40 -24.51
N SER A 523 -1.23 13.75 -24.75
CA SER A 523 -0.76 13.34 -26.09
C SER A 523 0.11 12.09 -26.00
N LEU A 524 -0.32 10.99 -26.65
CA LEU A 524 0.49 9.79 -26.93
C LEU A 524 1.39 9.32 -25.76
N GLY A 525 0.79 9.01 -24.62
CA GLY A 525 1.53 8.52 -23.44
C GLY A 525 2.01 9.62 -22.49
N ARG A 526 1.93 10.89 -22.88
CA ARG A 526 2.37 12.05 -22.10
C ARG A 526 1.17 12.82 -21.58
N CYS A 527 1.04 12.89 -20.26
CA CYS A 527 -0.03 13.58 -19.55
C CYS A 527 0.56 14.78 -18.79
N GLU A 528 0.11 15.99 -19.12
CA GLU A 528 0.38 17.18 -18.31
C GLU A 528 -0.78 17.39 -17.35
N LEU A 529 -0.54 17.25 -16.06
CA LEU A 529 -1.51 17.53 -15.01
C LEU A 529 -1.38 19.00 -14.63
N TRP A 530 -2.35 19.81 -15.05
CA TRP A 530 -2.34 21.25 -14.84
C TRP A 530 -2.67 21.58 -13.40
N ASN A 531 -1.84 22.40 -12.76
CA ASN A 531 -1.92 22.77 -11.35
C ASN A 531 -1.98 24.28 -11.08
N ARG A 532 -2.16 25.07 -12.16
CA ARG A 532 -2.32 26.52 -12.09
C ARG A 532 -3.62 26.88 -11.37
N SER A 533 -3.54 27.74 -10.35
CA SER A 533 -4.67 28.16 -9.50
C SER A 533 -5.85 28.79 -10.26
N GLU A 534 -5.55 29.50 -11.34
CA GLU A 534 -6.53 30.16 -12.20
C GLU A 534 -7.08 29.24 -13.28
N GLY A 535 -6.66 27.96 -13.32
CA GLY A 535 -7.15 26.98 -14.29
C GLY A 535 -6.45 27.04 -15.64
N ILE A 536 -7.10 26.40 -16.60
CA ILE A 536 -6.78 26.46 -18.03
C ILE A 536 -7.76 27.43 -18.68
N ASP A 537 -7.26 28.59 -19.11
CA ASP A 537 -8.12 29.67 -19.65
C ASP A 537 -8.28 29.58 -21.18
N THR A 538 -7.29 29.04 -21.90
CA THR A 538 -7.37 28.90 -23.36
C THR A 538 -6.56 27.70 -23.84
N SER A 539 -6.59 27.45 -25.14
CA SER A 539 -5.78 26.44 -25.80
C SER A 539 -5.37 26.90 -27.20
N ILE A 540 -4.46 26.17 -27.86
CA ILE A 540 -4.09 26.40 -29.26
C ILE A 540 -4.33 25.15 -30.11
N PRO A 541 -4.62 25.27 -31.42
CA PRO A 541 -4.71 24.11 -32.30
C PRO A 541 -3.38 23.36 -32.36
N LEU A 542 -3.38 22.10 -31.96
CA LEU A 542 -2.24 21.19 -32.08
C LEU A 542 -2.74 19.74 -32.23
N ALA A 543 -2.53 19.16 -33.41
CA ALA A 543 -3.02 17.81 -33.71
C ALA A 543 -2.36 16.77 -32.80
N GLY A 544 -3.16 15.83 -32.29
CA GLY A 544 -2.70 14.76 -31.40
C GLY A 544 -2.75 15.08 -29.90
N PHE A 545 -3.20 16.29 -29.53
CA PHE A 545 -3.33 16.74 -28.14
C PHE A 545 -4.79 16.87 -27.72
N THR A 546 -5.07 16.62 -26.45
CA THR A 546 -6.39 16.81 -25.83
C THR A 546 -6.28 17.71 -24.61
N CYS A 547 -7.12 18.74 -24.50
CA CYS A 547 -7.12 19.69 -23.39
C CYS A 547 -8.46 19.72 -22.63
N LEU A 548 -8.47 19.42 -21.33
CA LEU A 548 -9.66 19.34 -20.48
C LEU A 548 -9.48 20.11 -19.16
N ARG A 549 -10.52 20.74 -18.62
CA ARG A 549 -10.54 21.37 -17.27
C ARG A 549 -11.63 20.75 -16.38
N ARG A 550 -11.55 20.86 -15.05
CA ARG A 550 -12.46 20.21 -14.09
C ARG A 550 -13.69 21.05 -13.70
N ARG A 551 -14.82 20.38 -13.37
CA ARG A 551 -16.08 21.01 -12.87
C ARG A 551 -16.14 21.10 -11.32
N GLU A 552 -16.85 22.08 -10.74
CA GLU A 552 -17.01 22.30 -9.28
C GLU A 552 -18.30 21.66 -8.69
N VAL A 553 -18.33 21.19 -7.42
CA VAL A 553 -19.52 20.53 -6.77
C VAL A 553 -19.83 21.05 -5.34
N GLN A 554 -21.12 21.22 -4.98
CA GLN A 554 -21.67 21.77 -3.70
C GLN A 554 -22.37 20.69 -2.80
N SER A 555 -22.41 20.86 -1.45
CA SER A 555 -22.66 19.81 -0.42
C SER A 555 -23.96 19.90 0.45
N ALA A 556 -24.48 18.76 0.99
CA ALA A 556 -25.45 18.66 2.12
C ALA A 556 -25.43 17.29 2.89
N THR A 557 -25.71 17.28 4.22
CA THR A 557 -25.67 16.20 5.30
C THR A 557 -27.09 15.66 5.69
N PRO A 558 -27.43 14.81 6.73
CA PRO A 558 -26.70 13.89 7.69
C PRO A 558 -27.40 12.52 8.16
N SER A 559 -26.70 11.64 8.93
CA SER A 559 -27.01 11.16 10.34
C SER A 559 -26.80 9.65 10.74
N ARG A 560 -26.57 9.44 12.07
CA ARG A 560 -25.86 8.36 12.87
C ARG A 560 -26.60 7.03 13.23
N ARG A 561 -25.85 5.97 13.64
CA ARG A 561 -25.82 5.33 15.02
C ARG A 561 -24.82 4.13 15.17
N HIS A 562 -24.41 3.85 16.42
CA HIS A 562 -23.23 3.09 16.95
C HIS A 562 -23.44 1.59 17.28
N PHE A 563 -22.34 0.82 17.41
CA PHE A 563 -22.11 -0.23 18.44
C PHE A 563 -20.58 -0.47 18.71
N TRP A 564 -20.21 -0.87 19.94
CA TRP A 564 -18.83 -1.01 20.48
C TRP A 564 -18.46 -2.46 20.87
N MET A 565 -17.19 -2.86 20.66
CA MET A 565 -16.35 -3.71 21.54
C MET A 565 -14.86 -3.31 21.42
N ALA A 566 -14.11 -3.52 22.50
CA ALA A 566 -12.84 -2.91 22.95
C ALA A 566 -11.56 -3.14 22.09
N ASN A 567 -10.49 -2.32 22.12
CA ASN A 567 -10.18 -0.94 22.55
C ASN A 567 -8.67 -0.75 22.23
N VAL A 568 -8.26 -0.23 21.07
CA VAL A 568 -8.04 1.21 20.90
C VAL A 568 -9.07 1.75 19.92
N ASN A 569 -10.14 2.32 20.46
CA ASN A 569 -11.05 3.10 19.67
C ASN A 569 -10.39 4.47 19.39
N LEU A 570 -9.68 4.61 18.28
CA LEU A 570 -9.46 5.93 17.68
C LEU A 570 -10.79 6.36 17.03
N SER A 571 -11.79 6.64 17.88
CA SER A 571 -12.90 7.53 17.54
C SER A 571 -12.45 8.99 17.51
N SER A 572 -11.14 9.22 17.65
CA SER A 572 -10.51 10.52 17.59
C SER A 572 -10.44 10.98 16.14
N ARG A 573 -11.48 11.70 15.75
CA ARG A 573 -11.36 12.76 14.74
C ARG A 573 -10.15 13.63 15.07
N LEU A 574 -9.35 13.97 14.07
CA LEU A 574 -8.12 14.75 14.28
C LEU A 574 -8.45 16.18 14.70
N CYS A 575 -7.64 16.83 15.54
CA CYS A 575 -7.88 18.25 15.78
C CYS A 575 -7.56 19.08 14.53
N THR A 576 -8.50 19.92 14.13
CA THR A 576 -8.26 20.97 13.13
C THR A 576 -7.57 22.15 13.80
N GLU A 577 -6.64 22.81 13.09
CA GLU A 577 -6.02 24.02 13.58
C GLU A 577 -7.03 25.18 13.62
N ARG A 578 -7.54 25.49 14.82
CA ARG A 578 -7.88 26.85 15.25
C ARG A 578 -8.15 26.87 16.76
N GLU A 579 -7.09 27.04 17.54
CA GLU A 579 -7.17 27.93 18.70
C GLU A 579 -6.13 29.04 18.57
N PRO A 580 -6.49 30.29 18.91
CA PRO A 580 -5.52 31.35 19.07
C PRO A 580 -4.65 31.02 20.28
N ALA A 581 -3.34 30.87 20.05
CA ALA A 581 -2.25 31.02 21.02
C ALA A 581 -2.59 30.71 22.49
N ASP A 582 -2.44 29.45 22.91
CA ASP A 582 -2.14 29.12 24.33
C ASP A 582 -1.67 27.66 24.56
N VAL A 583 -1.66 26.78 23.55
CA VAL A 583 -0.93 25.51 23.64
C VAL A 583 0.53 25.74 23.23
N LEU A 584 1.33 26.19 24.19
CA LEU A 584 2.78 26.19 24.05
C LEU A 584 3.29 24.75 24.12
N PHE A 585 3.58 24.16 22.96
CA PHE A 585 4.59 23.11 22.86
C PHE A 585 5.95 23.74 23.14
N ALA A 586 6.24 24.01 24.41
CA ALA A 586 7.63 24.10 24.82
C ALA A 586 8.24 22.74 24.63
#